data_AF-A0A920RA31-F1
#
_entry.id   AF-A0A920RA31-F1
#
_cell.length_a   1.000
_cell.length_b   1.000
_cell.length_c   1.000
_cell.angle_alpha   90.00
_cell.angle_beta   90.00
_cell.angle_gamma   90.00
#
_symmetry.space_group_name_H-M   'P 1'
#
loop_
_entity.id
_entity.type
_entity.pdbx_description
1 polymer ?
#
loop_
_entity_poly.entity_id
_entity_poly.type
_entity_poly.pdbx_seq_one_letter_code
_entity_poly.pdbx_strand_id
1 'polypeptide(L)'
;MRYTNPRNCVVRTGEWFDEYTGETFEVAVQVEIDHIIPRMYAHTHGGDRWMPERKLQFSNDPMNMILIERREVRRKRDRGPSRYPPREEFQCEYAYLWDQLSDKYDLQLSSSDRSTISRILNNECSDFNPGKLNLMINNNQYIFLKKKCRTMFSTFV
;
A
#
# COMPACT_ATOMS: atom_id res chain seq x y z
N MET A 1 -21.66 4.20 -0.55
CA MET A 1 -20.87 5.35 -1.06
C MET A 1 -21.79 6.44 -1.62
N ARG A 2 -21.40 7.71 -1.44
CA ARG A 2 -22.03 8.90 -2.06
C ARG A 2 -20.99 9.69 -2.84
N TYR A 3 -21.38 10.35 -3.93
CA TYR A 3 -20.48 11.11 -4.80
C TYR A 3 -20.76 12.62 -4.72
N THR A 4 -19.77 13.45 -5.06
CA THR A 4 -19.93 14.92 -5.09
C THR A 4 -20.60 15.43 -6.36
N ASN A 5 -20.75 14.58 -7.38
CA ASN A 5 -21.36 14.94 -8.66
C ASN A 5 -22.17 13.77 -9.26
N PRO A 6 -23.14 14.06 -10.16
CA PRO A 6 -23.95 13.05 -10.84
C PRO A 6 -23.15 12.11 -11.75
N ARG A 7 -21.95 12.51 -12.18
CA ARG A 7 -21.03 11.67 -12.97
C ARG A 7 -20.34 10.61 -12.14
N ASN A 8 -20.54 10.59 -10.81
CA ASN A 8 -19.95 9.64 -9.87
C ASN A 8 -18.42 9.58 -9.96
N CYS A 9 -17.78 10.72 -10.22
CA CYS A 9 -16.33 10.82 -10.40
C CYS A 9 -15.54 10.90 -9.10
N VAL A 10 -16.11 11.61 -8.14
CA VAL A 10 -15.43 11.98 -6.90
C VAL A 10 -16.30 11.47 -5.77
N VAL A 11 -15.78 10.51 -5.02
CA VAL A 11 -16.45 9.98 -3.84
C VAL A 11 -16.40 11.04 -2.76
N ARG A 12 -17.55 11.30 -2.12
CA ARG A 12 -17.66 12.19 -0.96
C ARG A 12 -17.60 11.40 0.34
N THR A 13 -18.38 10.32 0.40
CA THR A 13 -18.46 9.44 1.56
C THR A 13 -18.51 7.97 1.17
N GLY A 14 -17.96 7.13 2.01
CA GLY A 14 -17.87 5.69 1.88
C GLY A 14 -17.68 5.11 3.27
N GLU A 15 -17.16 3.89 3.34
CA GLU A 15 -16.69 3.29 4.59
C GLU A 15 -15.40 2.58 4.22
N TRP A 16 -14.31 2.97 4.88
CA TRP A 16 -12.96 2.48 4.60
C TRP A 16 -12.29 2.13 5.91
N PHE A 17 -12.00 0.84 6.06
CA PHE A 17 -11.19 0.35 7.15
C PHE A 17 -9.71 0.56 6.81
N ASP A 18 -9.00 1.28 7.67
CA ASP A 18 -7.57 1.50 7.57
C ASP A 18 -6.82 0.35 8.25
N GLU A 19 -6.22 -0.53 7.46
CA GLU A 19 -5.46 -1.67 7.97
C GLU A 19 -4.23 -1.28 8.78
N TYR A 20 -3.69 -0.05 8.64
CA TYR A 20 -2.52 0.38 9.40
C TYR A 20 -2.88 0.83 10.81
N THR A 21 -4.05 1.45 10.99
CA THR A 21 -4.49 2.04 12.26
C THR A 21 -5.60 1.25 12.96
N GLY A 22 -6.37 0.47 12.21
CA GLY A 22 -7.58 -0.23 12.69
C GLY A 22 -8.79 0.68 12.80
N GLU A 23 -8.71 1.91 12.31
CA GLU A 23 -9.80 2.89 12.34
C GLU A 23 -10.64 2.81 11.05
N THR A 24 -11.93 3.12 11.16
CA THR A 24 -12.82 3.24 10.01
C THR A 24 -13.08 4.71 9.70
N PHE A 25 -12.95 5.08 8.43
CA PHE A 25 -13.21 6.42 7.93
C PHE A 25 -14.37 6.44 6.96
N GLU A 26 -15.19 7.49 7.04
CA GLU A 26 -16.38 7.60 6.20
C GLU A 26 -16.29 8.74 5.17
N VAL A 27 -15.38 9.69 5.36
CA VAL A 27 -15.24 10.85 4.47
C VAL A 27 -14.01 10.68 3.58
N ALA A 28 -14.21 10.77 2.26
CA ALA A 28 -13.16 10.47 1.29
C ALA A 28 -11.91 11.33 1.43
N VAL A 29 -12.03 12.57 1.94
CA VAL A 29 -10.88 13.47 2.14
C VAL A 29 -9.97 13.07 3.30
N GLN A 30 -10.42 12.15 4.17
CA GLN A 30 -9.65 11.64 5.30
C GLN A 30 -8.73 10.49 4.91
N VAL A 31 -8.93 9.89 3.74
CA VAL A 31 -8.19 8.71 3.30
C VAL A 31 -7.38 9.01 2.04
N GLU A 32 -6.27 8.30 1.85
CA GLU A 32 -5.38 8.45 0.72
C GLU A 32 -4.82 7.07 0.31
N ILE A 33 -4.47 6.92 -0.97
CA ILE A 33 -3.80 5.69 -1.44
C ILE A 33 -2.32 5.78 -1.05
N ASP A 34 -1.88 4.86 -0.20
CA ASP A 34 -0.48 4.64 0.10
C ASP A 34 0.11 3.52 -0.75
N HIS A 35 1.43 3.56 -0.92
CA HIS A 35 2.20 2.44 -1.44
C HIS A 35 2.79 1.62 -0.30
N ILE A 36 2.54 0.31 -0.26
CA ILE A 36 3.07 -0.60 0.78
C ILE A 36 4.58 -0.41 0.91
N ILE A 37 5.30 -0.56 -0.21
CA ILE A 37 6.68 -0.10 -0.41
C ILE A 37 6.62 1.31 -1.03
N PRO A 38 7.02 2.37 -0.30
CA PRO A 38 7.02 3.73 -0.83
C PRO A 38 7.88 3.88 -2.08
N ARG A 39 7.44 4.70 -3.04
CA ARG A 39 8.20 4.99 -4.28
C ARG A 39 9.62 5.50 -4.00
N MET A 40 9.80 6.38 -3.01
CA MET A 40 11.13 6.88 -2.63
C MET A 40 11.99 5.77 -2.02
N TYR A 41 11.41 4.90 -1.18
CA TYR A 41 12.12 3.74 -0.66
C TYR A 41 12.59 2.86 -1.82
N ALA A 42 11.70 2.50 -2.75
CA ALA A 42 12.07 1.71 -3.92
C ALA A 42 13.19 2.39 -4.74
N HIS A 43 13.09 3.70 -4.96
CA HIS A 43 14.10 4.48 -5.69
C HIS A 43 15.49 4.34 -5.08
N THR A 44 15.63 4.51 -3.76
CA THR A 44 16.93 4.42 -3.09
C THR A 44 17.42 2.99 -2.87
N HIS A 45 16.62 1.98 -3.19
CA HIS A 45 16.93 0.56 -3.01
C HIS A 45 16.94 -0.21 -4.34
N GLY A 46 17.36 0.45 -5.42
CA GLY A 46 17.62 -0.13 -6.74
C GLY A 46 16.60 0.22 -7.81
N GLY A 47 15.48 0.84 -7.45
CA GLY A 47 14.44 1.27 -8.38
C GLY A 47 14.76 2.53 -9.18
N ASP A 48 15.83 3.25 -8.83
CA ASP A 48 16.42 4.30 -9.64
C ASP A 48 16.85 3.82 -11.02
N ARG A 49 17.36 2.58 -11.11
CA ARG A 49 17.85 1.94 -12.33
C ARG A 49 16.75 1.36 -13.22
N TRP A 50 15.50 1.38 -12.77
CA TRP A 50 14.40 0.83 -13.55
C TRP A 50 14.08 1.68 -14.77
N MET A 51 13.78 0.99 -15.88
CA MET A 51 13.17 1.61 -17.04
C MET A 51 11.82 2.26 -16.66
N PRO A 52 11.39 3.32 -17.38
CA PRO A 52 10.11 4.01 -17.13
C PRO A 52 8.91 3.07 -16.99
N GLU A 53 8.84 2.01 -17.81
CA GLU A 53 7.75 1.03 -17.81
C GLU A 53 7.69 0.26 -16.49
N ARG A 54 8.85 -0.11 -15.92
CA ARG A 54 8.94 -0.83 -14.65
C ARG A 54 8.59 0.07 -13.47
N LYS A 55 8.98 1.35 -13.50
CA LYS A 55 8.52 2.37 -12.52
C LYS A 55 7.00 2.55 -12.56
N LEU A 56 6.42 2.57 -13.77
CA LEU A 56 4.97 2.67 -13.96
C LEU A 56 4.25 1.42 -13.45
N GLN A 57 4.79 0.23 -13.72
CA GLN A 57 4.27 -1.05 -13.19
C GLN A 57 4.29 -1.05 -11.66
N PHE A 58 5.42 -0.69 -11.03
CA PHE A 58 5.53 -0.60 -9.57
C PHE A 58 4.53 0.38 -8.95
N SER A 59 4.38 1.56 -9.57
CA SER A 59 3.48 2.60 -9.08
C SER A 59 2.00 2.23 -9.23
N ASN A 60 1.68 1.32 -10.16
CA ASN A 60 0.32 0.87 -10.46
C ASN A 60 0.02 -0.57 -10.03
N ASP A 61 0.94 -1.23 -9.32
CA ASP A 61 0.72 -2.59 -8.81
C ASP A 61 -0.38 -2.60 -7.74
N PRO A 62 -1.50 -3.32 -7.94
CA PRO A 62 -2.54 -3.44 -6.92
C PRO A 62 -2.04 -4.03 -5.59
N MET A 63 -1.02 -4.91 -5.62
CA MET A 63 -0.43 -5.47 -4.39
C MET A 63 0.37 -4.40 -3.61
N ASN A 64 0.81 -3.35 -4.29
CA ASN A 64 1.54 -2.25 -3.69
C ASN A 64 0.64 -1.04 -3.39
N MET A 65 -0.68 -1.20 -3.29
CA MET A 65 -1.60 -0.08 -3.01
C MET A 65 -2.57 -0.42 -1.88
N ILE A 66 -2.78 0.55 -0.98
CA ILE A 66 -3.73 0.45 0.13
C ILE A 66 -4.38 1.81 0.43
N LEU A 67 -5.64 1.85 0.89
CA LEU A 67 -6.27 3.07 1.44
C LEU A 67 -6.00 3.07 2.91
N ILE A 68 -5.48 4.18 3.39
CA ILE A 68 -5.30 4.42 4.81
C ILE A 68 -5.62 5.88 5.10
N GLU A 69 -5.61 6.24 6.38
CA GLU A 69 -5.79 7.61 6.81
C GLU A 69 -4.67 8.54 6.27
N ARG A 70 -5.07 9.74 5.86
CA ARG A 70 -4.20 10.70 5.16
C ARG A 70 -3.02 11.17 6.02
N ARG A 71 -3.20 11.40 7.32
CA ARG A 71 -2.09 11.71 8.25
C ARG A 71 -1.21 10.49 8.47
N GLU A 72 -1.73 9.27 8.39
CA GLU A 72 -0.98 8.04 8.52
C GLU A 72 -0.05 7.79 7.33
N VAL A 73 -0.49 8.08 6.10
CA VAL A 73 0.41 8.15 4.93
C VAL A 73 1.59 9.09 5.21
N ARG A 74 1.30 10.28 5.76
CA ARG A 74 2.31 11.29 6.08
C ARG A 74 3.18 10.91 7.28
N ARG A 75 2.66 10.09 8.19
CA ARG A 75 3.42 9.50 9.29
C ARG A 75 4.38 8.48 8.71
N LYS A 76 3.91 7.50 7.94
CA LYS A 76 4.76 6.49 7.31
C LYS A 76 5.88 7.07 6.44
N ARG A 77 5.54 7.99 5.53
CA ARG A 77 6.48 8.55 4.54
C ARG A 77 7.15 7.44 3.70
N ASP A 78 8.48 7.50 3.60
CA ASP A 78 9.38 6.57 2.92
C ASP A 78 10.01 5.53 3.87
N ARG A 79 9.44 5.34 5.07
CA ARG A 79 9.97 4.38 6.04
C ARG A 79 9.62 2.95 5.66
N GLY A 80 10.60 2.05 5.85
CA GLY A 80 10.41 0.61 5.80
C GLY A 80 9.98 0.01 7.15
N PRO A 81 9.74 -1.32 7.20
CA PRO A 81 9.17 -2.01 8.35
C PRO A 81 9.93 -1.82 9.67
N SER A 82 11.25 -1.65 9.62
CA SER A 82 12.06 -1.43 10.83
C SER A 82 11.83 -0.07 11.51
N ARG A 83 11.23 0.89 10.80
CA ARG A 83 10.98 2.27 11.29
C ARG A 83 9.51 2.65 11.30
N TYR A 84 8.66 1.81 10.74
CA TYR A 84 7.22 1.98 10.70
C TYR A 84 6.55 0.60 10.81
N PRO A 85 6.12 0.22 12.01
CA PRO A 85 5.18 -0.89 12.19
C PRO A 85 3.74 -0.37 12.11
N PRO A 86 2.85 -1.00 11.31
CA PRO A 86 1.40 -0.83 11.43
C PRO A 86 0.89 -1.50 12.72
N ARG A 87 -0.42 -1.44 12.97
CA ARG A 87 -1.08 -2.20 14.04
C ARG A 87 -0.70 -3.68 14.00
N GLU A 88 -0.65 -4.30 15.18
CA GLU A 88 -0.13 -5.66 15.36
C GLU A 88 -0.82 -6.69 14.47
N GLU A 89 -2.14 -6.64 14.34
CA GLU A 89 -2.90 -7.65 13.60
C GLU A 89 -2.79 -7.50 12.07
N PHE A 90 -2.05 -6.50 11.57
CA PHE A 90 -1.72 -6.37 10.15
C PHE A 90 -0.21 -6.54 9.87
N GLN A 91 0.62 -6.77 10.88
CA GLN A 91 2.08 -6.85 10.68
C GLN A 91 2.50 -8.04 9.82
N CYS A 92 1.80 -9.17 9.91
CA CYS A 92 2.09 -10.36 9.10
C CYS A 92 1.81 -10.13 7.62
N GLU A 93 0.61 -9.64 7.29
CA GLU A 93 0.23 -9.22 5.95
C GLU A 93 1.21 -8.18 5.39
N TYR A 94 1.56 -7.18 6.21
CA TYR A 94 2.48 -6.13 5.83
C TYR A 94 3.88 -6.68 5.51
N ALA A 95 4.46 -7.50 6.40
CA ALA A 95 5.76 -8.13 6.19
C ALA A 95 5.76 -9.04 4.96
N TYR A 96 4.70 -9.81 4.75
CA TYR A 96 4.54 -10.66 3.57
C TYR A 96 4.47 -9.84 2.28
N LEU A 97 3.71 -8.75 2.25
CA LEU A 97 3.66 -7.86 1.08
C LEU A 97 5.02 -7.24 0.78
N TRP A 98 5.76 -6.81 1.81
CA TRP A 98 7.13 -6.31 1.63
C TRP A 98 8.05 -7.36 1.03
N ASP A 99 8.00 -8.60 1.53
CA ASP A 99 8.78 -9.72 0.99
C ASP A 99 8.46 -9.95 -0.49
N GLN A 100 7.18 -10.18 -0.81
CA GLN A 100 6.72 -10.47 -2.19
C GLN A 100 6.97 -9.32 -3.17
N LEU A 101 6.73 -8.08 -2.77
CA LEU A 101 6.97 -6.91 -3.62
C LEU A 101 8.46 -6.65 -3.82
N SER A 102 9.28 -6.86 -2.78
CA SER A 102 10.73 -6.69 -2.90
C SER A 102 11.34 -7.70 -3.85
N ASP A 103 10.88 -8.96 -3.81
CA ASP A 103 11.28 -10.01 -4.74
C ASP A 103 10.81 -9.71 -6.17
N LYS A 104 9.51 -9.45 -6.35
CA LYS A 104 8.89 -9.13 -7.65
C LYS A 104 9.60 -7.98 -8.38
N TYR A 105 10.03 -6.96 -7.62
CA TYR A 105 10.65 -5.78 -8.18
C TYR A 105 12.17 -5.75 -8.06
N ASP A 106 12.81 -6.79 -7.55
CA ASP A 106 14.27 -6.88 -7.36
C ASP A 106 14.82 -5.69 -6.55
N LEU A 107 14.17 -5.41 -5.41
CA LEU A 107 14.56 -4.33 -4.50
C LEU A 107 15.53 -4.83 -3.44
N GLN A 108 16.60 -4.05 -3.23
CA GLN A 108 17.62 -4.37 -2.24
C GLN A 108 17.26 -3.75 -0.89
N LEU A 109 16.39 -4.42 -0.13
CA LEU A 109 15.96 -3.92 1.18
C LEU A 109 17.14 -3.67 2.13
N SER A 110 17.01 -2.68 3.02
CA SER A 110 17.99 -2.44 4.07
C SER A 110 18.14 -3.67 4.99
N SER A 111 19.31 -3.84 5.61
CA SER A 111 19.54 -4.97 6.54
C SER A 111 18.54 -4.98 7.70
N SER A 112 18.22 -3.81 8.27
CA SER A 112 17.23 -3.68 9.35
C SER A 112 15.82 -4.05 8.93
N ASP A 113 15.40 -3.65 7.71
CA ASP A 113 14.09 -4.00 7.18
C ASP A 113 13.99 -5.49 6.89
N ARG A 114 15.00 -6.10 6.26
CA ARG A 114 15.05 -7.56 6.05
C ARG A 114 14.96 -8.33 7.35
N SER A 115 15.76 -7.97 8.36
CA SER A 115 15.72 -8.62 9.66
C SER A 115 14.37 -8.48 10.35
N THR A 116 13.71 -7.33 10.21
CA THR A 116 12.37 -7.09 10.77
C THR A 116 11.31 -7.95 10.07
N ILE A 117 11.33 -8.00 8.74
CA ILE A 117 10.43 -8.85 7.95
C ILE A 117 10.62 -10.33 8.32
N SER A 118 11.87 -10.81 8.35
CA SER A 118 12.17 -12.20 8.71
C SER A 118 11.75 -12.53 10.14
N ARG A 119 11.90 -11.60 11.09
CA ARG A 119 11.45 -11.81 12.47
C ARG A 119 9.93 -11.98 12.53
N ILE A 120 9.19 -11.07 11.90
CA ILE A 120 7.72 -11.10 11.89
C ILE A 120 7.24 -12.43 11.27
N LEU A 121 7.71 -12.74 10.06
CA LEU A 121 7.25 -13.92 9.33
C LEU A 121 7.56 -15.25 10.01
N ASN A 122 8.70 -15.37 10.70
CA ASN A 122 9.12 -16.64 11.30
C ASN A 122 8.58 -16.86 12.73
N ASN A 123 8.33 -15.79 13.48
CA ASN A 123 8.09 -15.89 14.92
C ASN A 123 6.68 -15.46 15.34
N GLU A 124 6.01 -14.61 14.55
CA GLU A 124 4.81 -13.87 14.99
C GLU A 124 3.56 -14.22 14.16
N CYS A 125 3.70 -15.03 13.10
CA CYS A 125 2.64 -15.24 12.09
C CYS A 125 2.04 -16.65 12.07
N SER A 126 1.67 -17.22 13.22
CA SER A 126 1.11 -18.59 13.29
C SER A 126 -0.19 -18.79 12.51
N ASP A 127 -1.03 -17.76 12.40
CA ASP A 127 -2.35 -17.84 11.77
C ASP A 127 -2.46 -17.12 10.42
N PHE A 128 -1.32 -16.67 9.86
CA PHE A 128 -1.31 -15.92 8.60
C PHE A 128 -1.68 -16.81 7.39
N ASN A 129 -2.63 -16.35 6.57
CA ASN A 129 -3.06 -17.04 5.35
C ASN A 129 -2.89 -16.13 4.11
N PRO A 130 -1.87 -16.38 3.25
CA PRO A 130 -1.64 -15.61 2.03
C PRO A 130 -2.85 -15.55 1.07
N GLY A 131 -3.68 -16.59 1.04
CA GLY A 131 -4.87 -16.65 0.18
C GLY A 131 -5.94 -15.62 0.55
N LYS A 132 -6.10 -15.33 1.84
CA LYS A 132 -7.05 -14.33 2.34
C LYS A 132 -6.63 -12.92 1.93
N LEU A 133 -5.34 -12.62 2.00
CA LEU A 133 -4.78 -11.33 1.58
C LEU A 133 -4.99 -11.05 0.09
N ASN A 134 -4.77 -12.05 -0.77
CA ASN A 134 -5.01 -11.90 -2.20
C ASN A 134 -6.49 -11.63 -2.52
N LEU A 135 -7.43 -12.20 -1.76
CA LEU A 135 -8.84 -11.87 -1.90
C LEU A 135 -9.14 -10.43 -1.45
N MET A 136 -8.51 -9.95 -0.37
CA MET A 136 -8.65 -8.56 0.08
C MET A 136 -8.13 -7.58 -0.98
N ILE A 137 -6.98 -7.85 -1.61
CA ILE A 137 -6.40 -7.02 -2.67
C ILE A 137 -7.29 -7.01 -3.93
N ASN A 138 -7.81 -8.17 -4.34
CA ASN A 138 -8.62 -8.28 -5.55
C ASN A 138 -10.04 -7.70 -5.39
N ASN A 139 -10.61 -7.78 -4.19
CA ASN A 139 -11.90 -7.16 -3.87
C ASN A 139 -11.77 -5.68 -3.50
N ASN A 140 -10.55 -5.15 -3.47
CA ASN A 140 -10.32 -3.84 -2.94
C ASN A 140 -10.90 -2.74 -3.83
N GLN A 141 -11.67 -1.85 -3.22
CA GLN A 141 -12.50 -0.85 -3.91
C GLN A 141 -11.69 0.26 -4.59
N TYR A 142 -10.35 0.22 -4.54
CA TYR A 142 -9.41 1.14 -5.23
C TYR A 142 -9.71 1.33 -6.71
N ILE A 143 -10.16 0.25 -7.33
CA ILE A 143 -10.54 0.20 -8.74
C ILE A 143 -11.66 1.21 -9.03
N PHE A 144 -12.59 1.44 -8.10
CA PHE A 144 -13.70 2.37 -8.29
C PHE A 144 -13.29 3.84 -8.24
N LEU A 145 -12.28 4.20 -7.43
CA LEU A 145 -11.75 5.57 -7.37
C LEU A 145 -10.92 5.92 -8.62
N LYS A 146 -10.17 4.95 -9.17
CA LYS A 146 -9.34 5.17 -10.37
C LYS A 146 -10.10 5.08 -11.70
N LYS A 147 -11.17 4.27 -11.79
CA LYS A 147 -11.78 3.94 -13.10
C LYS A 147 -12.84 4.92 -13.61
N LYS A 148 -13.55 5.66 -12.76
CA LYS A 148 -14.77 6.36 -13.23
C LYS A 148 -14.54 7.71 -13.90
N CYS A 149 -13.49 8.46 -13.56
CA CYS A 149 -13.21 9.75 -14.23
C CYS A 149 -11.69 9.97 -14.35
N ARG A 150 -11.23 10.15 -15.60
CA ARG A 150 -9.82 10.17 -16.01
C ARG A 150 -8.86 10.94 -15.08
N THR A 151 -7.64 10.40 -15.08
CA THR A 151 -6.33 10.98 -14.65
C THR A 151 -6.14 11.22 -13.15
N MET A 152 -5.54 10.25 -12.45
CA MET A 152 -4.88 10.53 -11.16
C MET A 152 -3.40 10.14 -11.09
N PHE A 153 -2.81 9.54 -12.13
CA PHE A 153 -1.38 9.25 -12.14
C PHE A 153 -0.81 9.35 -13.57
N SER A 154 -0.44 10.55 -14.02
CA SER A 154 0.42 10.72 -15.22
C SER A 154 1.61 11.65 -14.99
N THR A 155 1.93 11.98 -13.75
CA THR A 155 3.12 12.77 -13.44
C THR A 155 3.89 12.03 -12.35
N PHE A 156 5.20 11.91 -12.54
CA PHE A 156 6.15 11.08 -11.78
C PHE A 156 6.24 9.63 -12.27
N VAL A 157 6.74 9.50 -13.51
CA VAL A 157 7.69 8.44 -13.87
C VAL A 157 9.10 8.94 -13.52
#